data_AF-A0A7S3S7M9-F1
#
_entry.id   AF-A0A7S3S7M9-F1
#
_cell.length_a   1.000
_cell.length_b   1.000
_cell.length_c   1.000
_cell.angle_alpha   90.00
_cell.angle_beta   90.00
_cell.angle_gamma   90.00
#
_symmetry.space_group_name_H-M   'P 1'
#
loop_
_entity.id
_entity.type
_entity.pdbx_description
1 polymer ?
#
loop_
_entity_poly.entity_id
_entity_poly.type
_entity_poly.pdbx_seq_one_letter_code
_entity_poly.pdbx_strand_id
1 'polypeptide(L)'
;MIRSQLGPMPTLSKAEELGLWAAAFINPLPPLGVAPEIRLPALMEQDSVARLRDVLRAAESSLGHLRTPRHPLVALTSQVLTFTVDRAAGIMQTVGPQTLFAIGATAFGLYFTVIAPLLQ
;
A
#
# COMPACT_ATOMS: atom_id res chain seq x y z
N MET A 1 8.23 -2.48 20.61
CA MET A 1 8.14 -2.21 19.16
C MET A 1 9.33 -2.92 18.50
N ILE A 2 9.10 -4.02 17.76
CA ILE A 2 10.11 -5.04 17.34
C ILE A 2 11.45 -4.46 16.84
N ARG A 3 11.44 -3.33 16.13
CA ARG A 3 12.65 -2.64 15.65
C ARG A 3 13.68 -2.34 16.74
N SER A 4 13.25 -1.95 17.94
CA SER A 4 14.17 -1.63 19.04
C SER A 4 14.78 -2.86 19.70
N GLN A 5 14.23 -4.06 19.44
CA GLN A 5 14.68 -5.33 20.00
C GLN A 5 15.58 -6.13 19.04
N LEU A 6 15.46 -5.88 17.73
CA LEU A 6 16.25 -6.56 16.69
C LEU A 6 17.69 -6.06 16.56
N GLY A 7 18.02 -4.91 17.16
CA GLY A 7 19.31 -4.27 16.95
C GLY A 7 19.43 -3.59 15.57
N PRO A 8 20.63 -3.10 15.21
CA PRO A 8 20.85 -2.41 13.94
C PRO A 8 20.64 -3.35 12.75
N MET A 9 20.15 -2.80 11.64
CA MET A 9 20.01 -3.55 10.39
C MET A 9 21.40 -3.95 9.85
N PRO A 10 21.64 -5.23 9.54
CA PRO A 10 22.89 -5.68 8.93
C PRO A 10 23.11 -5.06 7.55
N THR A 11 24.38 -4.99 7.10
CA THR A 11 24.74 -4.49 5.77
C THR A 11 24.42 -5.52 4.68
N LEU A 12 24.29 -5.06 3.43
CA LEU A 12 24.01 -5.92 2.26
C LEU A 12 25.07 -7.01 2.04
N SER A 13 26.31 -6.79 2.49
CA SER A 13 27.39 -7.79 2.45
C SER A 13 27.17 -8.99 3.37
N LYS A 14 26.23 -8.89 4.33
CA LYS A 14 25.87 -9.94 5.31
C LYS A 14 24.49 -10.50 4.98
N ALA A 15 24.37 -11.16 3.82
CA ALA A 15 23.09 -11.63 3.28
C ALA A 15 22.30 -12.52 4.26
N GLU A 16 23.01 -13.41 4.97
CA GLU A 16 22.43 -14.29 5.98
C GLU A 16 21.79 -13.51 7.14
N GLU A 17 22.58 -12.65 7.80
CA GLU A 17 22.13 -11.84 8.93
C GLU A 17 20.98 -10.92 8.50
N LEU A 18 21.10 -10.31 7.32
CA LEU A 18 20.08 -9.44 6.76
C LEU A 18 18.77 -10.20 6.52
N GLY A 19 18.83 -11.41 5.96
CA GLY A 19 17.66 -12.24 5.71
C GLY A 19 16.93 -12.60 7.00
N LEU A 20 17.66 -12.99 8.05
CA LEU A 20 17.08 -13.32 9.35
C LEU A 20 16.52 -12.08 10.06
N TRP A 21 17.27 -10.97 10.03
CA TRP A 21 16.84 -9.69 10.59
C TRP A 21 15.54 -9.21 9.92
N ALA A 22 15.49 -9.26 8.59
CA ALA A 22 14.33 -8.83 7.82
C ALA A 22 13.14 -9.78 8.00
N ALA A 23 13.37 -11.10 8.09
CA ALA A 23 12.32 -12.07 8.38
C ALA A 23 11.68 -11.85 9.75
N ALA A 24 12.49 -11.46 10.75
CA ALA A 24 12.00 -11.13 12.08
C ALA A 24 11.36 -9.73 12.15
N PHE A 25 11.79 -8.81 11.28
CA PHE A 25 11.22 -7.47 11.16
C PHE A 25 9.85 -7.47 10.48
N ILE A 26 9.65 -8.35 9.49
CA ILE A 26 8.33 -8.59 8.91
C ILE A 26 7.45 -9.12 10.04
N ASN A 27 6.59 -8.24 10.56
CA ASN A 27 5.65 -8.58 11.61
C ASN A 27 4.44 -9.25 10.96
N PRO A 28 4.29 -10.57 11.08
CA PRO A 28 3.09 -11.21 10.57
C PRO A 28 1.91 -10.63 11.35
N LEU A 29 0.86 -10.25 10.62
CA LEU A 29 -0.44 -9.94 11.19
C LEU A 29 -1.43 -10.98 10.65
N PRO A 30 -1.31 -12.26 11.05
CA PRO A 30 -2.11 -13.35 10.47
C PRO A 30 -3.62 -13.09 10.56
N PRO A 31 -4.17 -12.55 11.66
CA PRO A 31 -5.61 -12.27 11.76
C PRO A 31 -6.12 -11.24 10.75
N LEU A 32 -5.25 -10.34 10.25
CA LEU A 32 -5.61 -9.31 9.27
C LEU A 32 -5.31 -9.74 7.83
N GLY A 33 -4.64 -10.89 7.65
CA GLY A 33 -4.23 -11.40 6.35
C GLY A 33 -3.33 -10.43 5.57
N VAL A 34 -2.59 -9.56 6.26
CA VAL A 34 -1.79 -8.50 5.63
C VAL A 34 -0.34 -8.93 5.40
N ALA A 35 0.20 -9.84 6.23
CA ALA A 35 1.58 -10.31 6.09
C ALA A 35 1.69 -11.81 6.38
N PRO A 36 2.37 -12.59 5.51
CA PRO A 36 2.56 -14.02 5.72
C PRO A 36 3.53 -14.29 6.87
N GLU A 37 3.31 -15.40 7.58
CA GLU A 37 4.25 -15.89 8.59
C GLU A 37 5.45 -16.55 7.90
N ILE A 38 6.62 -15.92 7.97
CA ILE A 38 7.83 -16.38 7.25
C ILE A 38 9.01 -16.74 8.15
N ARG A 39 8.87 -16.59 9.48
CA ARG A 39 10.00 -16.81 10.39
C ARG A 39 10.54 -18.24 10.31
N LEU A 40 9.66 -19.23 10.30
CA LEU A 40 10.06 -20.63 10.20
C LEU A 40 10.67 -20.98 8.82
N PRO A 41 10.03 -20.64 7.68
CA PRO A 41 10.65 -20.80 6.37
C PRO A 41 12.05 -20.16 6.26
N ALA A 42 12.21 -18.93 6.74
CA ALA A 42 13.48 -18.22 6.70
C ALA A 42 14.58 -18.88 7.56
N LEU A 43 14.20 -19.50 8.69
CA LEU A 43 15.11 -20.26 9.55
C LEU A 43 15.54 -21.60 8.94
N MET A 44 14.66 -22.24 8.15
CA MET A 44 14.95 -23.53 7.53
C MET A 44 15.80 -23.40 6.26
N GLU A 45 15.67 -22.29 5.54
CA GLU A 45 16.42 -22.01 4.32
C GLU A 45 17.93 -21.92 4.61
N GLN A 46 18.73 -22.70 3.89
CA GLN A 46 20.18 -22.80 4.06
C GLN A 46 20.93 -21.85 3.12
N ASP A 47 20.34 -21.49 1.97
CA ASP A 47 20.91 -20.50 1.07
C ASP A 47 20.49 -19.09 1.50
N SER A 48 21.48 -18.29 1.93
CA SER A 48 21.30 -16.89 2.30
C SER A 48 20.61 -16.04 1.22
N VAL A 49 20.86 -16.31 -0.07
CA VAL A 49 20.25 -15.56 -1.17
C VAL A 49 18.80 -16.01 -1.37
N ALA A 50 18.53 -17.31 -1.32
CA ALA A 50 17.16 -17.83 -1.36
C ALA A 50 16.32 -17.26 -0.20
N ARG A 51 16.89 -17.20 1.01
CA ARG A 51 16.24 -16.61 2.18
C ARG A 51 15.83 -15.15 1.94
N LEU A 52 16.73 -14.35 1.37
CA LEU A 52 16.43 -12.97 1.02
C LEU A 52 15.33 -12.85 -0.04
N ARG A 53 15.31 -13.74 -1.04
CA ARG A 53 14.23 -13.76 -2.05
C ARG A 53 12.87 -14.06 -1.42
N ASP A 54 12.82 -14.99 -0.48
CA ASP A 54 11.56 -15.35 0.19
C ASP A 54 11.06 -14.22 1.10
N VAL A 55 11.97 -13.57 1.83
CA VAL A 55 11.67 -12.36 2.61
C VAL A 55 11.13 -11.24 1.71
N LEU A 56 11.77 -11.01 0.56
CA LEU A 56 11.33 -9.99 -0.40
C LEU A 56 9.92 -10.31 -0.93
N ARG A 57 9.68 -11.55 -1.34
CA ARG A 57 8.36 -12.01 -1.82
C ARG A 57 7.28 -11.81 -0.74
N ALA A 58 7.62 -12.09 0.51
CA ALA A 58 6.71 -11.88 1.64
C ALA A 58 6.38 -10.41 1.86
N ALA A 59 7.39 -9.53 1.78
CA ALA A 59 7.19 -8.08 1.87
C ALA A 59 6.33 -7.55 0.71
N GLU A 60 6.60 -7.99 -0.52
CA GLU A 60 5.82 -7.60 -1.70
C GLU A 60 4.36 -8.04 -1.62
N SER A 61 4.13 -9.30 -1.22
CA SER A 61 2.78 -9.81 -0.95
C SER A 61 2.06 -8.96 0.10
N SER A 62 2.79 -8.53 1.14
CA SER A 62 2.23 -7.69 2.20
C SER A 62 1.86 -6.29 1.69
N LEU A 63 2.71 -5.69 0.87
CA LEU A 63 2.43 -4.40 0.23
C LEU A 63 1.26 -4.48 -0.76
N GLY A 64 1.05 -5.63 -1.42
CA GLY A 64 -0.10 -5.88 -2.28
C GLY A 64 -1.44 -5.69 -1.55
N HIS A 65 -1.50 -6.05 -0.26
CA HIS A 65 -2.67 -5.84 0.57
C HIS A 65 -2.96 -4.37 0.88
N LEU A 66 -1.93 -3.50 0.89
CA LEU A 66 -2.08 -2.06 1.07
C LEU A 66 -2.45 -1.34 -0.23
N ARG A 67 -2.04 -1.90 -1.38
CA ARG A 67 -2.32 -1.34 -2.71
C ARG A 67 -3.73 -1.65 -3.22
N THR A 68 -4.39 -2.63 -2.61
CA THR A 68 -5.77 -3.00 -2.97
C THR A 68 -6.74 -2.25 -2.05
N PRO A 69 -7.51 -1.25 -2.54
CA PRO A 69 -8.47 -0.54 -1.71
C PRO A 69 -9.56 -1.51 -1.23
N ARG A 70 -9.51 -1.87 0.06
CA ARG A 70 -10.42 -2.85 0.68
C ARG A 70 -11.79 -2.28 1.07
N HIS A 71 -12.13 -1.05 0.71
CA HIS A 71 -13.45 -0.49 1.01
C HIS A 71 -14.27 -0.35 -0.28
N PRO A 72 -15.48 -0.94 -0.38
CA PRO A 72 -16.35 -0.75 -1.54
C PRO A 72 -16.68 0.73 -1.79
N LEU A 73 -16.66 1.56 -0.74
CA LEU A 73 -16.79 3.02 -0.88
C LEU A 73 -15.54 3.69 -1.51
N VAL A 74 -14.33 3.18 -1.25
CA VAL A 74 -13.11 3.73 -1.88
C VAL A 74 -13.05 3.32 -3.36
N ALA A 75 -13.46 2.10 -3.69
CA ALA A 75 -13.61 1.64 -5.07
C ALA A 75 -14.71 2.41 -5.84
N LEU A 76 -15.83 2.71 -5.19
CA LEU A 76 -16.86 3.60 -5.73
C LEU A 76 -16.33 5.01 -5.92
N THR A 77 -15.57 5.56 -4.96
CA THR A 77 -14.98 6.90 -5.14
C THR A 77 -13.96 6.95 -6.25
N SER A 78 -13.11 5.94 -6.44
CA SER A 78 -12.14 5.93 -7.53
C SER A 78 -12.80 5.70 -8.88
N GLN A 79 -13.88 4.90 -8.95
CA GLN A 79 -14.70 4.76 -10.16
C GLN A 79 -15.49 6.03 -10.48
N VAL A 80 -16.06 6.70 -9.47
CA VAL A 80 -16.77 7.98 -9.64
C VAL A 80 -15.80 9.09 -10.01
N LEU A 81 -14.61 9.16 -9.39
CA LEU A 81 -13.59 10.15 -9.73
C LEU A 81 -13.12 9.97 -11.18
N THR A 82 -12.80 8.73 -11.57
CA THR A 82 -12.39 8.40 -12.95
C THR A 82 -13.51 8.70 -13.94
N PHE A 83 -14.77 8.35 -13.63
CA PHE A 83 -15.92 8.68 -14.46
C PHE A 83 -16.16 10.19 -14.59
N THR A 84 -15.99 10.96 -13.51
CA THR A 84 -16.10 12.42 -13.54
C THR A 84 -14.97 13.07 -14.33
N VAL A 85 -13.75 12.53 -14.29
CA VAL A 85 -12.60 13.03 -15.05
C VAL A 85 -12.73 12.70 -16.52
N ASP A 86 -13.13 11.49 -16.90
CA ASP A 86 -13.35 11.11 -18.30
C ASP A 86 -14.51 11.89 -18.92
N ARG A 87 -15.58 12.12 -18.15
CA ARG A 87 -16.71 12.93 -18.60
C ARG A 87 -16.36 14.42 -18.64
N ALA A 88 -15.55 14.92 -17.69
CA ALA A 88 -15.04 16.28 -17.73
C ALA A 88 -14.10 16.49 -18.92
N ALA A 89 -13.24 15.52 -19.26
CA ALA A 89 -12.37 15.55 -20.43
C ALA A 89 -13.16 15.53 -21.75
N GLY A 90 -14.26 14.78 -21.81
CA GLY A 90 -15.20 14.80 -22.94
C GLY A 90 -15.98 16.14 -23.06
N ILE A 91 -16.33 16.75 -21.92
CA ILE A 91 -16.97 18.08 -21.86
C ILE A 91 -15.96 19.20 -22.12
N MET A 92 -14.67 18.98 -21.83
CA MET A 92 -13.57 19.94 -22.04
C MET A 92 -13.37 20.30 -23.52
N GLN A 93 -13.86 19.48 -24.44
CA GLN A 93 -13.89 19.79 -25.87
C GLN A 93 -15.07 20.66 -26.30
N THR A 94 -16.04 20.95 -25.40
CA THR A 94 -17.29 21.62 -25.75
C THR A 94 -17.68 22.81 -24.86
N VAL A 95 -17.04 23.03 -23.70
CA VAL A 95 -17.48 24.07 -22.74
C VAL A 95 -16.31 24.90 -22.21
N GLY A 96 -16.51 26.22 -22.12
CA GLY A 96 -15.48 27.20 -21.73
C GLY A 96 -15.01 27.11 -20.26
N PRO A 97 -13.91 27.82 -19.93
CA PRO A 97 -13.13 27.64 -18.69
C PRO A 97 -13.90 27.90 -17.38
N GLN A 98 -15.01 28.64 -17.45
CA GLN A 98 -15.87 28.96 -16.30
C GLN A 98 -16.52 27.69 -15.69
N THR A 99 -16.83 26.69 -16.52
CA THR A 99 -17.52 25.46 -16.08
C THR A 99 -16.55 24.46 -15.45
N LEU A 100 -15.28 24.47 -15.86
CA LEU A 100 -14.21 23.65 -15.25
C LEU A 100 -13.98 24.03 -13.78
N PHE A 101 -14.07 25.32 -13.45
CA PHE A 101 -13.87 25.80 -12.07
C PHE A 101 -15.01 25.35 -11.15
N ALA A 102 -16.26 25.36 -11.63
CA ALA A 102 -17.43 24.92 -10.86
C ALA A 102 -17.40 23.41 -10.57
N ILE A 103 -16.99 22.58 -11.54
CA ILE A 103 -16.86 21.12 -11.35
C ILE A 103 -15.74 20.81 -10.34
N GLY A 104 -14.58 21.47 -10.48
CA GLY A 104 -13.47 21.32 -9.55
C GLY A 104 -13.83 21.72 -8.12
N ALA A 105 -14.53 22.84 -7.93
CA ALA A 105 -14.99 23.29 -6.61
C ALA A 105 -15.99 22.31 -5.96
N THR A 106 -16.86 21.69 -6.75
CA THR A 106 -17.85 20.72 -6.26
C THR A 106 -17.19 19.40 -5.85
N ALA A 107 -16.22 18.91 -6.63
CA ALA A 107 -15.45 17.72 -6.31
C ALA A 107 -14.56 17.92 -5.06
N PHE A 108 -13.95 19.10 -4.93
CA PHE A 108 -13.13 19.46 -3.77
C PHE A 108 -13.96 19.59 -2.48
N GLY A 109 -15.16 20.18 -2.57
CA GLY A 109 -16.11 20.24 -1.46
C GLY A 109 -16.56 18.85 -0.99
N LEU A 110 -16.87 17.94 -1.92
CA LEU A 110 -17.25 16.57 -1.60
C LEU A 110 -16.13 15.82 -0.86
N TYR A 111 -14.88 16.00 -1.29
CA TYR A 111 -13.72 15.40 -0.63
C TYR A 111 -13.55 15.90 0.81
N PHE A 112 -13.66 17.22 1.03
CA PHE A 112 -13.41 17.81 2.35
C PHE A 112 -14.56 17.61 3.34
N THR A 113 -15.81 17.61 2.88
CA THR A 113 -16.98 17.51 3.76
C THR A 113 -17.38 16.08 4.05
N VAL A 114 -17.19 15.16 3.09
CA VAL A 114 -17.64 13.76 3.23
C VAL A 114 -16.48 12.80 3.48
N ILE A 115 -15.35 12.96 2.78
CA ILE A 115 -14.28 11.96 2.80
C ILE A 115 -13.26 12.22 3.92
N ALA A 116 -12.82 13.47 4.12
CA ALA A 116 -11.82 13.82 5.13
C ALA A 116 -12.18 13.41 6.59
N PRO A 117 -13.42 13.55 7.08
CA PRO A 117 -13.78 13.12 8.44
C PRO A 117 -13.92 11.60 8.61
N LEU A 118 -14.01 10.82 7.52
CA LEU A 118 -14.06 9.35 7.56
C LEU A 118 -12.67 8.68 7.64
N LEU A 119 -11.59 9.47 7.57
CA LEU A 119 -10.19 9.01 7.57
C LEU A 119 -9.44 9.32 8.88
N GLN A 120 -10.14 9.85 9.91
CA GLN A 120 -9.63 10.07 11.27
C GLN A 120 -10.05 8.92 12.19
#